data_AF-A0A2V8LAN7-F1
#
_entry.id   AF-A0A2V8LAN7-F1
#
_cell.length_a   1.000
_cell.length_b   1.000
_cell.length_c   1.000
_cell.angle_alpha   90.00
_cell.angle_beta   90.00
_cell.angle_gamma   90.00
#
_symmetry.space_group_name_H-M   'P 1'
#
loop_
_entity.id
_entity.type
_entity.pdbx_description
1 polymer ?
#
loop_
_entity_poly.entity_id
_entity_poly.type
_entity_poly.pdbx_seq_one_letter_code
_entity_poly.pdbx_strand_id
1 'polypeptide(L)'
;MATDSRLAASFIHQVGRIHPFTEAYPMFKTLKSTAVVALTLAIAVGILAQRPRTATQDSSSDSSSMPTPPAAPATVKAKYEGGVFGYPKKADGTLNFEDSNERLVFKNDQQKELFPIPYKAITGAYGDTHAVRPKAATIGSVVPYFGMPIGMIKTKVRYLTVQYSDPDSNVSGVTSFRLDNKDILDSVLYTLAQKAGLTRRGEVYVRKKT
;
A
#
# COMPACT_ATOMS: atom_id res chain seq x y z
N MET A 1 63.75 23.61 24.85
CA MET A 1 64.97 23.09 24.20
C MET A 1 64.66 23.03 22.71
N ALA A 2 65.34 23.86 21.93
CA ALA A 2 65.12 24.12 20.50
C ALA A 2 66.07 23.28 19.63
N THR A 3 65.64 22.98 18.39
CA THR A 3 66.35 22.66 17.12
C THR A 3 65.32 21.90 16.26
N ASP A 4 64.69 22.37 15.18
CA ASP A 4 65.03 23.20 14.00
C ASP A 4 66.02 22.56 13.01
N SER A 5 65.78 22.82 11.71
CA SER A 5 66.47 22.39 10.45
C SER A 5 65.71 21.31 9.64
N ARG A 6 64.86 21.61 8.64
CA ARG A 6 65.05 22.20 7.28
C ARG A 6 66.05 21.48 6.36
N LEU A 7 65.58 21.07 5.17
CA LEU A 7 66.18 21.16 3.82
C LEU A 7 65.19 20.52 2.80
N ALA A 8 64.50 21.31 1.96
CA ALA A 8 64.85 21.71 0.58
C ALA A 8 64.65 20.57 -0.45
N ALA A 9 63.59 20.59 -1.27
CA ALA A 9 63.40 21.33 -2.53
C ALA A 9 64.05 20.68 -3.77
N SER A 10 63.21 20.24 -4.73
CA SER A 10 63.49 20.21 -6.19
C SER A 10 62.22 19.73 -6.92
N PHE A 11 61.42 20.55 -7.62
CA PHE A 11 61.56 21.25 -8.91
C PHE A 11 61.23 20.42 -10.19
N ILE A 12 60.29 20.99 -10.97
CA ILE A 12 60.15 21.04 -12.44
C ILE A 12 59.22 20.04 -13.20
N HIS A 13 58.14 20.66 -13.71
CA HIS A 13 57.44 20.53 -15.01
C HIS A 13 57.05 19.17 -15.59
N GLN A 14 55.76 19.07 -15.99
CA GLN A 14 55.47 18.98 -17.43
C GLN A 14 54.08 19.53 -17.78
N VAL A 15 54.10 20.62 -18.55
CA VAL A 15 52.95 21.22 -19.26
C VAL A 15 52.90 20.59 -20.65
N GLY A 16 51.75 20.06 -21.08
CA GLY A 16 51.48 19.65 -22.46
C GLY A 16 50.10 20.12 -22.87
N ARG A 17 50.00 21.32 -23.44
CA ARG A 17 49.95 21.62 -24.89
C ARG A 17 48.56 21.34 -25.49
N ILE A 18 47.80 22.43 -25.54
CA ILE A 18 46.51 22.61 -26.21
C ILE A 18 46.80 22.77 -27.71
N HIS A 19 46.13 22.00 -28.56
CA HIS A 19 46.10 22.24 -30.00
C HIS A 19 44.78 22.95 -30.37
N PRO A 20 44.80 24.11 -31.04
CA PRO A 20 43.64 24.63 -31.74
C PRO A 20 43.60 24.01 -33.15
N PHE A 21 42.47 23.41 -33.53
CA PHE A 21 42.18 23.12 -34.93
C PHE A 21 40.96 23.95 -35.33
N THR A 22 41.22 24.91 -36.20
CA THR A 22 40.25 25.81 -36.81
C THR A 22 40.18 25.47 -38.29
N GLU A 23 39.06 24.93 -38.75
CA GLU A 23 38.51 25.03 -40.13
C GLU A 23 36.98 24.88 -39.98
N ALA A 24 36.12 25.87 -40.20
CA ALA A 24 35.80 26.65 -41.41
C ALA A 24 34.98 25.88 -42.48
N TYR A 25 33.65 25.81 -42.24
CA TYR A 25 32.48 25.92 -43.17
C TYR A 25 32.32 24.91 -44.35
N PRO A 26 31.09 24.62 -44.88
CA PRO A 26 29.92 25.50 -44.93
C PRO A 26 28.52 24.88 -44.71
N MET A 27 27.60 25.74 -44.23
CA MET A 27 26.32 26.06 -44.86
C MET A 27 25.47 24.90 -45.44
N PHE A 28 24.60 24.31 -44.62
CA PHE A 28 23.30 23.84 -45.10
C PHE A 28 22.20 24.70 -44.48
N LYS A 29 21.86 25.74 -45.25
CA LYS A 29 20.66 26.54 -45.09
C LYS A 29 19.43 25.66 -45.39
N THR A 30 18.39 25.92 -44.60
CA THR A 30 16.97 25.79 -44.96
C THR A 30 16.44 24.40 -45.31
N LEU A 31 15.93 23.70 -44.30
CA LEU A 31 14.72 22.87 -44.47
C LEU A 31 13.87 22.87 -43.20
N LYS A 32 13.49 24.06 -42.73
CA LYS A 32 12.41 24.28 -41.77
C LYS A 32 11.17 24.73 -42.55
N SER A 33 10.31 23.82 -43.06
CA SER A 33 8.94 24.22 -43.48
C SER A 33 8.06 23.12 -44.11
N THR A 34 8.11 21.84 -43.71
CA THR A 34 7.13 20.85 -44.25
C THR A 34 6.64 19.77 -43.28
N ALA A 35 6.91 19.87 -41.97
CA ALA A 35 6.42 18.90 -40.99
C ALA A 35 5.28 19.42 -40.08
N VAL A 36 4.96 20.72 -40.12
CA VAL A 36 4.00 21.34 -39.20
C VAL A 36 2.55 21.24 -39.70
N VAL A 37 2.32 21.09 -41.01
CA VAL A 37 0.96 21.01 -41.58
C VAL A 37 0.35 19.61 -41.44
N ALA A 38 1.16 18.55 -41.40
CA ALA A 38 0.67 17.18 -41.25
C ALA A 38 0.28 16.82 -39.79
N LEU A 39 0.80 17.54 -38.79
CA LEU A 39 0.50 17.27 -37.38
C LEU A 39 -0.75 18.01 -36.87
N THR A 40 -1.16 19.11 -37.51
CA THR A 40 -2.36 19.87 -37.13
C THR A 40 -3.66 19.31 -37.70
N LEU A 41 -3.62 18.47 -38.75
CA LEU A 41 -4.83 17.87 -39.34
C LEU A 41 -5.29 16.57 -38.63
N ALA A 42 -4.49 16.01 -37.73
CA ALA A 42 -4.84 14.79 -36.98
C ALA A 42 -5.63 15.06 -35.68
N ILE A 43 -5.81 16.31 -35.27
CA ILE A 43 -6.48 16.68 -34.00
C ILE A 43 -8.01 16.84 -34.18
N ALA A 44 -8.52 16.89 -35.41
CA ALA A 44 -9.94 17.19 -35.65
C ALA A 44 -10.93 16.00 -35.59
N VAL A 45 -10.46 14.76 -35.39
CA VAL A 45 -11.35 13.55 -35.37
C VAL A 45 -11.48 12.91 -33.98
N GLY A 46 -10.81 13.44 -32.95
CA GLY A 46 -10.81 12.86 -31.60
C GLY A 46 -11.94 13.31 -30.65
N ILE A 47 -12.81 14.24 -31.04
CA ILE A 47 -13.72 14.93 -30.10
C ILE A 47 -15.07 14.18 -29.92
N LEU A 48 -15.41 13.20 -30.76
CA LEU A 48 -16.68 12.47 -30.66
C LEU A 48 -16.66 11.23 -29.73
N ALA A 49 -15.54 10.95 -29.06
CA ALA A 49 -15.44 9.86 -28.07
C ALA A 49 -15.59 10.31 -26.61
N GLN A 50 -15.70 11.62 -26.35
CA GLN A 50 -16.02 12.11 -25.02
C GLN A 50 -17.54 12.16 -24.84
N ARG A 51 -18.13 11.01 -24.53
CA ARG A 51 -19.51 10.98 -24.02
C ARG A 51 -19.55 11.84 -22.75
N PRO A 52 -20.38 12.89 -22.68
CA PRO A 52 -20.57 13.63 -21.44
C PRO A 52 -21.04 12.61 -20.40
N ARG A 53 -20.28 12.44 -19.31
CA ARG A 53 -20.87 11.86 -18.11
C ARG A 53 -21.80 12.93 -17.57
N THR A 54 -23.09 12.77 -17.83
CA THR A 54 -24.13 13.46 -17.07
C THR A 54 -23.82 13.15 -15.60
N ALA A 55 -23.42 14.18 -14.85
CA ALA A 55 -23.43 14.11 -13.41
C ALA A 55 -24.90 14.11 -12.98
N THR A 56 -25.54 12.95 -13.12
CA THR A 56 -26.78 12.68 -12.41
C THR A 56 -26.37 12.45 -10.96
N GLN A 57 -26.51 13.51 -10.20
CA GLN A 57 -26.60 13.48 -8.76
C GLN A 57 -27.90 12.74 -8.42
N ASP A 58 -27.86 11.40 -8.49
CA ASP A 58 -28.91 10.54 -7.96
C ASP A 58 -28.37 9.76 -6.77
N SER A 59 -29.06 10.01 -5.66
CA SER A 59 -29.03 9.33 -4.39
C SER A 59 -29.00 7.80 -4.54
N SER A 60 -28.25 7.17 -3.62
CA SER A 60 -28.46 5.79 -3.15
C SER A 60 -28.54 4.67 -4.20
N SER A 61 -27.40 4.03 -4.46
CA SER A 61 -27.38 2.58 -4.71
C SER A 61 -26.65 1.88 -3.55
N ASP A 62 -27.22 1.98 -2.35
CA ASP A 62 -26.98 1.02 -1.27
C ASP A 62 -27.68 -0.29 -1.64
N SER A 63 -27.05 -1.10 -2.49
CA SER A 63 -27.39 -2.51 -2.68
C SER A 63 -26.42 -3.18 -3.64
N SER A 64 -25.16 -3.36 -3.22
CA SER A 64 -24.46 -4.55 -3.71
C SER A 64 -25.17 -5.74 -3.08
N SER A 65 -25.95 -6.47 -3.87
CA SER A 65 -26.74 -7.66 -3.50
C SER A 65 -25.85 -8.88 -3.17
N MET A 66 -24.77 -8.69 -2.41
CA MET A 66 -24.05 -9.81 -1.85
C MET A 66 -24.84 -10.36 -0.66
N PRO A 67 -24.91 -11.70 -0.53
CA PRO A 67 -25.46 -12.34 0.66
C PRO A 67 -24.83 -11.74 1.91
N THR A 68 -25.65 -11.36 2.88
CA THR A 68 -25.17 -10.96 4.20
C THR A 68 -24.44 -12.14 4.83
N PRO A 69 -23.13 -12.04 5.11
CA PRO A 69 -22.40 -13.12 5.76
C PRO A 69 -22.92 -13.31 7.19
N PRO A 70 -22.75 -14.51 7.78
CA PRO A 70 -23.12 -14.75 9.16
C PRO A 70 -22.37 -13.81 10.10
N ALA A 71 -22.97 -13.46 11.24
CA ALA A 71 -22.32 -12.62 12.24
C ALA A 71 -21.01 -13.26 12.72
N ALA A 72 -19.97 -12.46 12.88
CA ALA A 72 -18.69 -12.93 13.40
C ALA A 72 -18.85 -13.40 14.86
N PRO A 73 -18.07 -14.41 15.28
CA PRO A 73 -17.89 -14.70 16.70
C PRO A 73 -17.36 -13.46 17.44
N ALA A 74 -17.69 -13.34 18.72
CA ALA A 74 -17.22 -12.22 19.56
C ALA A 74 -15.68 -12.18 19.70
N THR A 75 -15.02 -13.32 19.51
CA THR A 75 -13.56 -13.46 19.57
C THR A 75 -13.08 -14.30 18.40
N VAL A 76 -12.09 -13.79 17.68
CA VAL A 76 -11.59 -14.40 16.45
C VAL A 76 -10.06 -14.48 16.49
N LYS A 77 -9.49 -15.62 16.11
CA LYS A 77 -8.04 -15.74 15.97
C LYS A 77 -7.54 -14.86 14.84
N ALA A 78 -6.52 -14.06 15.13
CA ALA A 78 -5.93 -13.16 14.17
C ALA A 78 -4.45 -12.93 14.49
N LYS A 79 -3.68 -12.63 13.45
CA LYS A 79 -2.31 -12.18 13.59
C LYS A 79 -2.24 -10.69 13.29
N TYR A 80 -1.76 -9.92 14.25
CA TYR A 80 -1.47 -8.50 14.04
C TYR A 80 -0.23 -8.33 13.17
N GLU A 81 -0.37 -7.55 12.10
CA GLU A 81 0.66 -7.36 11.07
C GLU A 81 1.33 -5.98 11.11
N GLY A 82 0.85 -5.08 11.98
CA GLY A 82 1.39 -3.73 12.13
C GLY A 82 0.34 -2.64 11.89
N GLY A 83 0.75 -1.40 12.11
CA GLY A 83 0.00 -0.20 11.73
C GLY A 83 -0.64 0.60 12.87
N VAL A 84 -0.63 0.06 14.10
CA VAL A 84 -1.03 0.80 15.29
C VAL A 84 0.17 1.55 15.89
N PHE A 85 -0.03 2.84 16.16
CA PHE A 85 0.96 3.71 16.79
C PHE A 85 1.42 3.13 18.14
N GLY A 86 2.74 3.05 18.34
CA GLY A 86 3.33 2.46 19.56
C GLY A 86 3.46 0.94 19.56
N TYR A 87 2.91 0.23 18.55
CA TYR A 87 2.95 -1.24 18.47
C TYR A 87 3.57 -1.71 17.14
N PRO A 88 4.90 -1.64 16.97
CA PRO A 88 5.55 -1.99 15.71
C PRO A 88 5.70 -3.51 15.49
N LYS A 89 5.58 -4.31 16.55
CA LYS A 89 5.84 -5.75 16.49
C LYS A 89 4.60 -6.52 16.07
N LYS A 90 4.78 -7.40 15.08
CA LYS A 90 3.76 -8.39 14.70
C LYS A 90 3.57 -9.37 15.85
N ALA A 91 2.32 -9.77 16.09
CA ALA A 91 1.98 -10.68 17.18
C ALA A 91 0.83 -11.60 16.77
N ASP A 92 0.88 -12.85 17.20
CA ASP A 92 -0.25 -13.77 17.09
C ASP A 92 -1.17 -13.57 18.30
N GLY A 93 -2.49 -13.72 18.09
CA GLY A 93 -3.44 -13.40 19.14
C GLY A 93 -4.90 -13.54 18.72
N THR A 94 -5.75 -12.75 19.36
CA THR A 94 -7.19 -12.72 19.09
C THR A 94 -7.71 -11.30 18.96
N LEU A 95 -8.64 -11.14 18.03
CA LEU A 95 -9.43 -9.95 17.82
C LEU A 95 -10.78 -10.11 18.52
N ASN A 96 -11.09 -9.22 19.44
CA ASN A 96 -12.29 -9.28 20.27
C ASN A 96 -13.18 -8.07 19.97
N PHE A 97 -14.45 -8.34 19.69
CA PHE A 97 -15.49 -7.32 19.60
C PHE A 97 -16.05 -7.06 20.99
N GLU A 98 -15.63 -5.95 21.61
CA GLU A 98 -16.07 -5.58 22.95
C GLU A 98 -17.19 -4.55 22.88
N ASP A 99 -18.42 -5.07 22.80
CA ASP A 99 -19.61 -4.24 22.60
C ASP A 99 -19.94 -3.35 23.81
N SER A 100 -19.62 -3.81 25.02
CA SER A 100 -19.83 -3.03 26.25
C SER A 100 -19.04 -1.72 26.27
N ASN A 101 -17.88 -1.69 25.61
CA ASN A 101 -16.98 -0.54 25.56
C ASN A 101 -16.85 0.04 24.13
N GLU A 102 -17.74 -0.35 23.22
CA GLU A 102 -17.79 0.09 21.81
C GLU A 102 -16.42 0.07 21.11
N ARG A 103 -15.64 -1.01 21.29
CA ARG A 103 -14.25 -1.08 20.79
C ARG A 103 -13.85 -2.45 20.28
N LEU A 104 -12.91 -2.43 19.34
CA LEU A 104 -12.21 -3.61 18.84
C LEU A 104 -10.91 -3.77 19.62
N VAL A 105 -10.70 -4.89 20.29
CA VAL A 105 -9.52 -5.14 21.12
C VAL A 105 -8.66 -6.23 20.52
N PHE A 106 -7.36 -5.98 20.39
CA PHE A 106 -6.40 -7.03 20.06
C PHE A 106 -5.69 -7.52 21.33
N LYS A 107 -5.79 -8.83 21.59
CA LYS A 107 -5.09 -9.52 22.68
C LYS A 107 -4.03 -10.41 22.09
N ASN A 108 -2.88 -10.52 22.74
CA ASN A 108 -1.87 -11.49 22.34
C ASN A 108 -2.27 -12.93 22.73
N ASP A 109 -1.45 -13.90 22.34
CA ASP A 109 -1.52 -15.30 22.76
C ASP A 109 -1.63 -15.51 24.28
N GLN A 110 -0.99 -14.65 25.07
CA GLN A 110 -1.07 -14.63 26.54
C GLN A 110 -2.36 -13.99 27.09
N GLN A 111 -3.35 -13.68 26.25
CA GLN A 111 -4.59 -12.98 26.61
C GLN A 111 -4.39 -11.57 27.19
N LYS A 112 -3.18 -11.02 27.07
CA LYS A 112 -2.88 -9.63 27.44
C LYS A 112 -3.37 -8.70 26.33
N GLU A 113 -4.18 -7.74 26.72
CA GLU A 113 -4.61 -6.66 25.84
C GLU A 113 -3.39 -5.84 25.39
N LEU A 114 -3.21 -5.72 24.07
CA LEU A 114 -2.18 -4.87 23.50
C LEU A 114 -2.70 -3.47 23.28
N PHE A 115 -3.78 -3.32 22.50
CA PHE A 115 -4.37 -2.04 22.20
C PHE A 115 -5.88 -2.16 21.89
N PRO A 116 -6.68 -1.16 22.29
CA PRO A 116 -8.06 -0.99 21.84
C PRO A 116 -8.15 -0.03 20.64
N ILE A 117 -9.12 -0.27 19.76
CA ILE A 117 -9.52 0.65 18.68
C ILE A 117 -11.02 0.93 18.84
N PRO A 118 -11.40 2.14 19.26
CA PRO A 118 -12.81 2.51 19.38
C PRO A 118 -13.54 2.39 18.04
N TYR A 119 -14.76 1.87 18.02
CA TYR A 119 -15.56 1.75 16.79
C TYR A 119 -15.79 3.12 16.13
N LYS A 120 -15.93 4.17 16.94
CA LYS A 120 -16.07 5.56 16.49
C LYS A 120 -14.83 6.09 15.76
N ALA A 121 -13.64 5.63 16.16
CA ALA A 121 -12.39 6.01 15.51
C ALA A 121 -12.18 5.29 14.17
N ILE A 122 -12.92 4.20 13.88
CA ILE A 122 -12.80 3.50 12.61
C ILE A 122 -13.43 4.35 11.50
N THR A 123 -12.62 4.70 10.50
CA THR A 123 -13.03 5.48 9.34
C THR A 123 -13.22 4.61 8.10
N GLY A 124 -12.61 3.43 8.07
CA GLY A 124 -12.82 2.47 7.00
C GLY A 124 -12.29 1.08 7.31
N ALA A 125 -12.80 0.08 6.61
CA ALA A 125 -12.35 -1.30 6.71
C ALA A 125 -12.53 -2.02 5.38
N TYR A 126 -11.59 -2.91 5.04
CA TYR A 126 -11.70 -3.78 3.88
C TYR A 126 -10.98 -5.10 4.10
N GLY A 127 -11.45 -6.12 3.38
CA GLY A 127 -10.82 -7.42 3.30
C GLY A 127 -9.96 -7.52 2.05
N ASP A 128 -8.75 -8.06 2.19
CA ASP A 128 -7.84 -8.32 1.07
C ASP A 128 -7.36 -9.77 1.11
N THR A 129 -6.95 -10.29 -0.04
CA THR A 129 -6.35 -11.61 -0.21
C THR A 129 -5.09 -11.52 -1.03
N HIS A 130 -3.98 -11.92 -0.43
CA HIS A 130 -2.71 -12.01 -1.13
C HIS A 130 -2.29 -13.47 -1.33
N ALA A 131 -1.75 -13.77 -2.50
CA ALA A 131 -1.07 -15.04 -2.77
C ALA A 131 0.42 -14.89 -2.43
N VAL A 132 0.83 -15.42 -1.28
CA VAL A 132 2.19 -15.28 -0.74
C VAL A 132 2.92 -16.62 -0.84
N ARG A 133 4.24 -16.59 -1.06
CA ARG A 133 5.06 -17.81 -1.01
C ARG A 133 5.30 -18.21 0.46
N PRO A 134 5.04 -19.46 0.86
CA PRO A 134 5.32 -19.90 2.22
C PRO A 134 6.85 -19.93 2.45
N LYS A 135 7.30 -19.61 3.66
CA LYS A 135 8.72 -19.58 4.01
C LYS A 135 9.44 -20.89 3.69
N ALA A 136 8.78 -22.03 3.88
CA ALA A 136 9.30 -23.34 3.54
C ALA A 136 9.55 -23.52 2.04
N ALA A 137 8.70 -22.97 1.17
CA ALA A 137 8.91 -23.00 -0.28
C ALA A 137 10.02 -22.05 -0.72
N THR A 138 10.21 -20.93 -0.02
CA THR A 138 11.33 -20.01 -0.28
C THR A 138 12.68 -20.65 0.07
N ILE A 139 12.76 -21.42 1.16
CA ILE A 139 14.01 -22.11 1.54
C ILE A 139 14.21 -23.35 0.67
N GLY A 140 13.15 -24.12 0.40
CA GLY A 140 13.19 -25.31 -0.46
C GLY A 140 13.44 -25.01 -1.94
N SER A 141 13.19 -23.78 -2.42
CA SER A 141 13.54 -23.40 -3.80
C SER A 141 15.04 -23.32 -4.09
N VAL A 142 15.88 -23.39 -3.05
CA VAL A 142 17.34 -23.41 -3.18
C VAL A 142 17.88 -24.84 -3.34
N VAL A 143 17.11 -25.87 -2.96
CA VAL A 143 17.53 -27.28 -3.02
C VAL A 143 16.77 -27.97 -4.16
N PRO A 144 17.45 -28.46 -5.22
CA PRO A 144 16.79 -29.12 -6.34
C PRO A 144 16.28 -30.51 -5.90
N TYR A 145 15.05 -30.57 -5.41
CA TYR A 145 14.35 -31.82 -5.15
C TYR A 145 13.68 -32.31 -6.44
N PHE A 146 14.06 -33.51 -6.89
CA PHE A 146 13.54 -34.16 -8.10
C PHE A 146 12.04 -34.49 -7.89
N GLY A 147 11.15 -33.76 -8.55
CA GLY A 147 9.74 -34.18 -8.63
C GLY A 147 8.72 -33.07 -8.91
N MET A 148 8.80 -31.92 -8.23
CA MET A 148 7.86 -30.80 -8.41
C MET A 148 8.55 -29.47 -8.06
N PRO A 149 8.37 -28.38 -8.83
CA PRO A 149 8.95 -27.09 -8.48
C PRO A 149 8.21 -26.49 -7.28
N ILE A 150 8.67 -26.80 -6.07
CA ILE A 150 8.12 -26.30 -4.79
C ILE A 150 8.01 -24.76 -4.78
N GLY A 151 8.87 -24.06 -5.55
CA GLY A 151 8.84 -22.61 -5.72
C GLY A 151 7.58 -22.03 -6.41
N MET A 152 6.71 -22.87 -6.99
CA MET A 152 5.44 -22.44 -7.58
C MET A 152 4.25 -22.48 -6.60
N ILE A 153 4.41 -23.05 -5.40
CA ILE A 153 3.33 -23.15 -4.42
C ILE A 153 3.11 -21.76 -3.78
N LYS A 154 1.94 -21.16 -4.03
CA LYS A 154 1.49 -19.93 -3.38
C LYS A 154 0.36 -20.26 -2.42
N THR A 155 0.44 -19.74 -1.19
CA THR A 155 -0.63 -19.83 -0.20
C THR A 155 -1.43 -18.54 -0.19
N LYS A 156 -2.76 -18.64 -0.11
CA LYS A 156 -3.64 -17.48 0.01
C LYS A 156 -3.74 -17.08 1.47
N VAL A 157 -3.44 -15.82 1.75
CA VAL A 157 -3.51 -15.22 3.08
C VAL A 157 -4.52 -14.09 3.05
N ARG A 158 -5.34 -13.99 4.09
CA ARG A 158 -6.48 -13.06 4.15
C ARG A 158 -6.14 -11.96 5.15
N TYR A 159 -6.34 -10.71 4.75
CA TYR A 159 -6.05 -9.55 5.58
C TYR A 159 -7.31 -8.74 5.79
N LEU A 160 -7.62 -8.43 7.04
CA LEU A 160 -8.52 -7.34 7.41
C LEU A 160 -7.66 -6.10 7.60
N THR A 161 -7.90 -5.07 6.82
CA THR A 161 -7.27 -3.78 7.00
C THR A 161 -8.29 -2.78 7.53
N VAL A 162 -7.93 -2.11 8.61
CA VAL A 162 -8.78 -1.14 9.32
C VAL A 162 -8.06 0.20 9.33
N GLN A 163 -8.70 1.21 8.77
CA GLN A 163 -8.28 2.59 8.86
C GLN A 163 -8.99 3.25 10.04
N TYR A 164 -8.22 3.92 10.87
CA TYR A 164 -8.74 4.61 12.04
C TYR A 164 -8.16 6.03 12.15
N SER A 165 -8.94 6.92 12.72
CA SER A 165 -8.60 8.29 13.06
C SER A 165 -9.32 8.62 14.36
N ASP A 166 -8.56 8.75 15.43
CA ASP A 166 -9.08 9.08 16.75
C ASP A 166 -9.05 10.61 16.95
N PRO A 167 -10.21 11.28 17.08
CA PRO A 167 -10.27 12.72 17.28
C PRO A 167 -9.74 13.15 18.66
N ASP A 168 -9.80 12.26 19.66
CA ASP A 168 -9.43 12.60 21.03
C ASP A 168 -7.90 12.62 21.19
N SER A 169 -7.21 11.69 20.53
CA SER A 169 -5.75 11.60 20.57
C SER A 169 -5.04 12.22 19.36
N ASN A 170 -5.77 12.65 18.33
CA ASN A 170 -5.25 13.08 17.02
C ASN A 170 -4.37 12.02 16.32
N VAL A 171 -4.51 10.75 16.69
CA VAL A 171 -3.76 9.65 16.08
C VAL A 171 -4.59 9.06 14.94
N SER A 172 -3.97 8.92 13.78
CA SER A 172 -4.53 8.21 12.65
C SER A 172 -3.57 7.12 12.16
N GLY A 173 -4.13 6.07 11.58
CA GLY A 173 -3.34 4.94 11.13
C GLY A 173 -4.14 3.94 10.31
N VAL A 174 -3.42 2.97 9.78
CA VAL A 174 -3.98 1.83 9.05
C VAL A 174 -3.37 0.59 9.66
N THR A 175 -4.19 -0.21 10.33
CA THR A 175 -3.78 -1.48 10.93
C THR A 175 -4.23 -2.65 10.06
N SER A 176 -3.43 -3.71 10.03
CA SER A 176 -3.77 -4.93 9.32
C SER A 176 -3.72 -6.15 10.24
N PHE A 177 -4.70 -7.03 10.06
CA PHE A 177 -4.82 -8.30 10.76
C PHE A 177 -4.91 -9.42 9.73
N ARG A 178 -4.04 -10.43 9.83
CA ARG A 178 -4.18 -11.64 9.04
C ARG A 178 -5.18 -12.59 9.73
N LEU A 179 -6.13 -13.11 8.95
CA LEU A 179 -7.09 -14.13 9.36
C LEU A 179 -6.87 -15.44 8.60
N ASP A 180 -7.28 -16.54 9.22
CA ASP A 180 -7.06 -17.89 8.68
C ASP A 180 -8.04 -18.25 7.55
N ASN A 181 -9.29 -17.80 7.63
CA ASN A 181 -10.35 -18.15 6.68
C ASN A 181 -11.00 -16.90 6.05
N LYS A 182 -11.36 -17.01 4.76
CA LYS A 182 -12.15 -16.02 4.02
C LYS A 182 -13.52 -15.82 4.66
N ASP A 183 -14.21 -16.88 5.07
CA ASP A 183 -15.56 -16.74 5.63
C ASP A 183 -15.52 -15.94 6.94
N ILE A 184 -14.49 -16.19 7.76
CA ILE A 184 -14.23 -15.44 8.98
C ILE A 184 -13.89 -13.98 8.65
N LEU A 185 -13.04 -13.73 7.64
CA LEU A 185 -12.74 -12.37 7.20
C LEU A 185 -14.02 -11.61 6.80
N ASP A 186 -14.87 -12.20 5.97
CA ASP A 186 -16.10 -11.57 5.48
C ASP A 186 -17.08 -11.30 6.64
N SER A 187 -17.26 -12.26 7.54
CA SER A 187 -18.05 -12.10 8.77
C SER A 187 -17.49 -11.00 9.67
N VAL A 188 -16.18 -10.99 9.94
CA VAL A 188 -15.52 -9.99 10.78
C VAL A 188 -15.63 -8.61 10.17
N LEU A 189 -15.39 -8.48 8.87
CA LEU A 189 -15.51 -7.22 8.15
C LEU A 189 -16.94 -6.69 8.21
N TYR A 190 -17.92 -7.55 7.95
CA TYR A 190 -19.34 -7.17 8.01
C TYR A 190 -19.76 -6.75 9.41
N THR A 191 -19.45 -7.55 10.44
CA THR A 191 -19.77 -7.24 11.83
C THR A 191 -19.06 -5.96 12.30
N LEU A 192 -17.80 -5.76 11.93
CA LEU A 192 -17.06 -4.54 12.24
C LEU A 192 -17.71 -3.32 11.59
N ALA A 193 -18.09 -3.43 10.32
CA ALA A 193 -18.73 -2.35 9.59
C ALA A 193 -20.07 -1.94 10.23
N GLN A 194 -20.90 -2.91 10.63
CA GLN A 194 -22.15 -2.65 11.32
C GLN A 194 -21.92 -1.95 12.66
N LYS A 195 -20.99 -2.45 13.48
CA LYS A 195 -20.68 -1.87 14.80
C LYS A 195 -20.04 -0.48 14.72
N ALA A 196 -19.24 -0.23 13.69
CA ALA A 196 -18.62 1.07 13.46
C ALA A 196 -19.53 2.05 12.68
N GLY A 197 -20.70 1.63 12.21
CA GLY A 197 -21.59 2.48 11.39
C GLY A 197 -20.98 2.85 10.04
N LEU A 198 -20.22 1.93 9.44
CA LEU A 198 -19.61 2.14 8.12
C LEU A 198 -20.62 1.84 7.01
N THR A 199 -20.57 2.65 5.95
CA THR A 199 -21.38 2.45 4.74
C THR A 199 -20.58 1.68 3.71
N ARG A 200 -21.24 0.80 2.96
CA ARG A 200 -20.55 0.00 1.94
C ARG A 200 -20.31 0.83 0.68
N ARG A 201 -19.08 0.77 0.15
CA ARG A 201 -18.63 1.44 -1.08
C ARG A 201 -17.85 0.45 -1.93
N GLY A 202 -18.57 -0.42 -2.64
CA GLY A 202 -17.99 -1.54 -3.38
C GLY A 202 -17.53 -2.66 -2.43
N GLU A 203 -16.24 -2.97 -2.43
CA GLU A 203 -15.61 -3.97 -1.56
C GLU A 203 -15.09 -3.38 -0.23
N VAL A 204 -15.12 -2.05 -0.10
CA VAL A 204 -14.63 -1.32 1.08
C VAL A 204 -15.81 -0.78 1.87
N TYR A 205 -15.67 -0.73 3.18
CA TYR A 205 -16.58 -0.05 4.09
C TYR A 205 -15.95 1.26 4.54
N VAL A 206 -16.68 2.37 4.42
CA VAL A 206 -16.16 3.71 4.71
C VAL A 206 -17.18 4.49 5.54
N ARG A 207 -16.69 5.25 6.51
CA ARG A 207 -17.48 6.21 7.29
C ARG A 207 -17.80 7.41 6.41
N LYS A 208 -19.08 7.77 6.33
CA LYS A 208 -19.48 9.01 5.65
C LYS A 208 -18.86 10.19 6.40
N LYS A 209 -18.09 11.02 5.70
CA LYS A 209 -17.63 12.30 6.23
C LYS A 209 -18.85 13.23 6.23
N THR A 210 -19.29 13.62 7.43
CA THR A 210 -20.32 14.63 7.62
C THR A 210 -19.69 16.01 7.52
#